data_AF-A0A6M1MSC3-F1
#
_entry.id   AF-A0A6M1MSC3-F1
#
_cell.length_a   1.000
_cell.length_b   1.000
_cell.length_c   1.000
_cell.angle_alpha   90.00
_cell.angle_beta   90.00
_cell.angle_gamma   90.00
#
_symmetry.space_group_name_H-M   'P 1'
#
loop_
_entity.id
_entity.type
_entity.pdbx_description
1 polymer ?
#
loop_
_entity_poly.entity_id
_entity_poly.type
_entity_poly.pdbx_seq_one_letter_code
_entity_poly.pdbx_strand_id
1 'polypeptide(L)'
;MGQQTSFHAPHGGADFLGWRKRAGTTEIVYDDGVHRRMIWRVADGAGAEARISDALRVAVGAQKIVPTLYDELKKRAIAIEKIAG
;
A
#
# COMPACT_ATOMS: atom_id res chain seq x y z
N MET A 1 17.76 -0.95 -10.33
CA MET A 1 16.58 -0.11 -10.60
C MET A 1 15.49 -0.46 -9.59
N GLY A 2 14.88 0.51 -8.91
CA GLY A 2 13.85 0.24 -7.90
C GLY A 2 12.51 -0.09 -8.53
N GLN A 3 11.87 -1.18 -8.10
CA GLN A 3 10.50 -1.52 -8.52
C GLN A 3 9.49 -0.76 -7.66
N GLN A 4 8.49 -0.15 -8.30
CA GLN A 4 7.38 0.51 -7.62
C GLN A 4 6.10 0.42 -8.44
N THR A 5 4.95 0.43 -7.79
CA THR A 5 3.62 0.50 -8.41
C THR A 5 2.75 1.45 -7.60
N SER A 6 1.96 2.26 -8.30
CA SER A 6 1.25 3.41 -7.76
C SER A 6 -0.20 3.43 -8.27
N PHE A 7 -1.17 3.62 -7.37
CA PHE A 7 -2.59 3.77 -7.65
C PHE A 7 -3.15 5.04 -7.02
N HIS A 8 -4.08 5.70 -7.71
CA HIS A 8 -4.77 6.90 -7.23
C HIS A 8 -6.25 6.62 -7.00
N ALA A 9 -6.86 7.34 -6.06
CA ALA A 9 -8.29 7.24 -5.84
C ALA A 9 -9.06 7.71 -7.09
N PRO A 10 -10.07 6.96 -7.56
CA PRO A 10 -10.79 7.29 -8.79
C PRO A 10 -11.72 8.52 -8.65
N HIS A 11 -11.91 9.02 -7.43
CA HIS A 11 -12.91 10.03 -7.10
C HIS A 11 -12.38 11.48 -7.09
N GLY A 12 -11.21 11.74 -7.69
CA GLY A 12 -10.60 13.07 -7.75
C GLY A 12 -9.90 13.53 -6.47
N GLY A 13 -9.76 12.64 -5.48
CA GLY A 13 -8.92 12.87 -4.29
C GLY A 13 -7.44 12.78 -4.60
N ALA A 14 -6.61 13.49 -3.83
CA ALA A 14 -5.15 13.40 -3.92
C ALA A 14 -4.60 12.13 -3.24
N ASP A 15 -5.47 11.31 -2.65
CA ASP A 15 -5.13 10.03 -2.04
C ASP A 15 -4.41 9.12 -3.03
N PHE A 16 -3.28 8.63 -2.55
CA PHE A 16 -2.37 7.79 -3.28
C PHE A 16 -2.04 6.55 -2.45
N LEU A 17 -2.02 5.39 -3.10
CA LEU A 17 -1.59 4.14 -2.49
C LEU A 17 -0.67 3.37 -3.45
N GLY A 18 0.49 2.94 -2.96
CA GLY A 18 1.47 2.25 -3.78
C GLY A 18 2.40 1.36 -2.98
N TRP A 19 3.22 0.57 -3.68
CA TRP A 19 4.32 -0.14 -3.07
C TRP A 19 5.63 0.17 -3.79
N ARG A 20 6.74 0.03 -3.07
CA ARG A 20 8.10 0.17 -3.61
C ARG A 20 9.05 -0.83 -2.98
N LYS A 21 10.10 -1.22 -3.70
CA LYS A 21 11.24 -1.91 -3.11
C LYS A 21 12.27 -0.89 -2.63
N ARG A 22 12.62 -0.96 -1.35
CA ARG A 22 13.66 -0.14 -0.73
C ARG A 22 14.57 -1.04 0.11
N ALA A 23 15.88 -0.99 -0.18
CA ALA A 23 16.90 -1.76 0.53
C ALA A 23 16.57 -3.27 0.68
N GLY A 24 16.03 -3.90 -0.37
CA GLY A 24 15.66 -5.32 -0.36
C GLY A 24 14.31 -5.65 0.31
N THR A 25 13.63 -4.65 0.87
CA THR A 25 12.30 -4.82 1.49
C THR A 25 11.21 -4.20 0.64
N THR A 26 10.00 -4.76 0.72
CA THR A 26 8.81 -4.18 0.10
C THR A 26 8.12 -3.26 1.10
N GLU A 27 7.90 -2.00 0.71
CA GLU A 27 7.20 -1.00 1.49
C GLU A 27 5.88 -0.64 0.80
N ILE A 28 4.80 -0.55 1.56
CA ILE A 28 3.53 0.05 1.13
C ILE A 28 3.50 1.50 1.61
N VAL A 29 3.09 2.41 0.75
CA VAL A 29 2.98 3.84 1.01
C VAL A 29 1.54 4.27 0.79
N TYR A 30 0.97 4.93 1.78
CA TYR A 30 -0.25 5.71 1.65
C TYR A 30 0.10 7.19 1.85
N ASP A 31 -0.48 8.04 1.03
CA ASP A 31 -0.37 9.49 1.13
C ASP A 31 -1.76 10.08 0.85
N ASP A 32 -2.29 10.92 1.73
CA ASP A 32 -3.58 11.60 1.50
C ASP A 32 -3.45 12.83 0.59
N GLY A 33 -2.23 13.15 0.15
CA GLY A 33 -1.91 14.28 -0.71
C GLY A 33 -1.87 15.63 0.00
N VAL A 34 -2.01 15.66 1.34
CA VAL A 34 -2.04 16.90 2.12
C VAL A 34 -1.07 16.85 3.30
N HIS A 35 -1.32 15.99 4.28
CA HIS A 35 -0.61 16.00 5.57
C HIS A 35 -0.28 14.62 6.11
N ARG A 36 -0.95 13.57 5.62
CA ARG A 36 -0.82 12.22 6.18
C ARG A 36 -0.13 11.30 5.20
N ARG A 37 1.11 10.94 5.54
CA ARG A 37 1.85 9.89 4.85
C ARG A 37 2.17 8.76 5.79
N MET A 38 1.75 7.55 5.43
CA MET A 38 1.99 6.34 6.20
C MET A 38 2.81 5.35 5.37
N ILE A 39 3.73 4.66 6.03
CA ILE A 39 4.57 3.66 5.40
C ILE A 39 4.55 2.39 6.23
N TRP A 40 4.34 1.27 5.54
CA TRP A 40 4.42 -0.06 6.13
C TRP A 40 5.49 -0.90 5.44
N ARG A 41 6.25 -1.68 6.20
CA ARG A 41 7.12 -2.74 5.68
C ARG A 41 6.33 -4.04 5.58
N VAL A 42 6.48 -4.76 4.49
CA VAL A 42 5.94 -6.12 4.31
C VAL A 42 6.95 -7.12 4.87
N ALA A 43 6.50 -8.03 5.74
CA ALA A 43 7.37 -8.97 6.44
C ALA A 43 7.99 -10.04 5.52
N ASP A 44 7.26 -10.49 4.49
CA ASP A 44 7.73 -11.48 3.52
C ASP A 44 7.41 -11.01 2.09
N GLY A 45 8.40 -10.37 1.47
CA GLY A 45 8.23 -9.63 0.21
C GLY A 45 8.47 -10.45 -1.06
N ALA A 46 8.99 -11.67 -0.94
CA ALA A 46 9.31 -12.51 -2.09
C ALA A 46 8.01 -13.03 -2.76
N GLY A 47 7.74 -12.57 -3.98
CA GLY A 47 6.58 -13.02 -4.76
C GLY A 47 5.21 -12.48 -4.30
N ALA A 48 5.17 -11.56 -3.34
CA ALA A 48 3.92 -10.95 -2.87
C ALA A 48 3.45 -9.76 -3.74
N GLU A 49 4.26 -9.28 -4.69
CA GLU A 49 4.03 -8.05 -5.48
C GLU A 49 2.67 -8.00 -6.17
N ALA A 50 2.26 -9.10 -6.82
CA ALA A 50 0.96 -9.18 -7.47
C ALA A 50 -0.19 -9.09 -6.44
N ARG A 51 -0.11 -9.86 -5.35
CA ARG A 51 -1.10 -9.86 -4.27
C ARG A 51 -1.19 -8.49 -3.58
N ILE A 52 -0.06 -7.83 -3.37
CA ILE A 52 0.00 -6.47 -2.83
C ILE A 52 -0.72 -5.54 -3.80
N SER A 53 -0.33 -5.55 -5.08
CA SER A 53 -0.94 -4.69 -6.11
C SER A 53 -2.46 -4.85 -6.20
N ASP A 54 -2.97 -6.08 -6.11
CA ASP A 54 -4.41 -6.34 -6.08
C ASP A 54 -5.08 -5.77 -4.82
N ALA A 55 -4.45 -5.91 -3.65
CA ALA A 55 -4.95 -5.31 -2.41
C ALA A 55 -4.99 -3.78 -2.50
N LEU A 56 -3.94 -3.16 -3.05
CA LEU A 56 -3.85 -1.70 -3.18
C LEU A 56 -4.93 -1.17 -4.13
N ARG A 57 -5.15 -1.86 -5.26
CA ARG A 57 -6.17 -1.48 -6.25
C ARG A 57 -7.59 -1.51 -5.68
N VAL A 58 -7.90 -2.48 -4.80
CA VAL A 58 -9.20 -2.51 -4.12
C VAL A 58 -9.29 -1.42 -3.05
N ALA A 59 -8.26 -1.27 -2.22
CA ALA A 59 -8.28 -0.33 -1.11
C ALA A 59 -8.39 1.14 -1.55
N VAL A 60 -7.67 1.54 -2.61
CA VAL A 60 -7.66 2.92 -3.11
C VAL A 60 -9.01 3.38 -3.68
N GLY A 61 -9.87 2.44 -4.09
CA GLY A 61 -11.23 2.74 -4.56
C GLY A 61 -12.25 2.94 -3.43
N ALA A 62 -11.91 2.56 -2.20
CA ALA A 62 -12.81 2.59 -1.05
C ALA A 62 -12.88 3.98 -0.40
N GLN A 63 -14.01 4.30 0.24
CA GLN A 63 -14.16 5.54 1.03
C GLN A 63 -13.21 5.59 2.24
N LYS A 64 -12.93 4.43 2.86
CA LYS A 64 -12.04 4.30 4.02
C LYS A 64 -10.78 3.53 3.62
N ILE A 65 -9.89 4.18 2.88
CA ILE A 65 -8.71 3.56 2.25
C ILE A 65 -7.86 2.76 3.25
N VAL A 66 -7.42 3.37 4.36
CA VAL A 66 -6.52 2.70 5.32
C VAL A 66 -7.18 1.50 6.00
N PRO A 67 -8.41 1.58 6.55
CA PRO A 67 -9.11 0.40 7.04
C PRO A 67 -9.25 -0.70 5.99
N THR A 68 -9.66 -0.36 4.76
CA THR A 68 -9.79 -1.35 3.68
C THR A 68 -8.45 -1.97 3.29
N LEU A 69 -7.35 -1.20 3.33
CA LEU A 69 -6.01 -1.74 3.11
C LEU A 69 -5.69 -2.85 4.13
N TYR A 70 -5.93 -2.61 5.42
CA TYR A 70 -5.69 -3.65 6.44
C TYR A 70 -6.53 -4.91 6.17
N ASP A 71 -7.80 -4.75 5.80
CA ASP A 71 -8.67 -5.89 5.47
C ASP A 71 -8.16 -6.68 4.26
N GLU A 72 -7.79 -5.99 3.18
CA GLU A 72 -7.32 -6.62 1.95
C GLU A 72 -5.95 -7.32 2.14
N LEU A 73 -5.06 -6.76 2.95
CA LEU A 73 -3.79 -7.40 3.31
C LEU A 73 -4.02 -8.64 4.19
N LYS A 74 -4.92 -8.56 5.18
CA LYS A 74 -5.28 -9.69 6.03
C LYS A 74 -5.89 -10.84 5.23
N LYS A 75 -6.82 -10.57 4.30
CA LYS A 75 -7.42 -11.57 3.41
C LYS A 75 -6.40 -12.35 2.58
N ARG A 76 -5.26 -11.72 2.25
CA ARG A 76 -4.18 -12.30 1.42
C ARG A 76 -3.02 -12.85 2.25
N ALA A 77 -3.17 -12.91 3.57
CA ALA A 77 -2.12 -13.31 4.51
C ALA A 77 -0.82 -12.50 4.33
N ILE A 78 -0.94 -11.20 4.11
CA ILE A 78 0.21 -10.30 3.98
C ILE A 78 0.43 -9.61 5.33
N ALA A 79 1.49 -10.00 6.02
CA ALA A 79 1.90 -9.37 7.27
C ALA A 79 2.65 -8.06 6.99
N ILE A 80 2.27 -7.01 7.74
CA ILE A 80 2.86 -5.68 7.64
C ILE A 80 3.21 -5.11 9.00
N GLU A 81 4.22 -4.24 9.02
CA GLU A 81 4.65 -3.45 10.17
C GLU A 81 4.59 -1.97 9.79
N LYS A 82 3.94 -1.12 10.59
CA LYS A 82 3.96 0.33 10.35
C LYS A 82 5.33 0.88 10.75
N ILE A 83 6.04 1.48 9.80
CA ILE A 83 7.40 2.02 10.01
C ILE A 83 7.47 3.55 9.94
N ALA A 84 6.43 4.23 9.44
CA ALA A 84 6.33 5.70 9.48
C ALA A 84 4.88 6.20 9.40
N GLY A 85 4.67 7.42 9.91
CA GLY A 85 3.45 8.23 9.79
C GLY A 85 2.60 8.29 11.03
#